data_AF-A0A560W607-F1
#
_entry.id   AF-A0A560W607-F1
#
_cell.length_a   1.000
_cell.length_b   1.000
_cell.length_c   1.000
_cell.angle_alpha   90.00
_cell.angle_beta   90.00
_cell.angle_gamma   90.00
#
_symmetry.space_group_name_H-M   'P 1'
#
loop_
_entity.id
_entity.type
_entity.pdbx_description
1 polymer ?
#
loop_
_entity_poly.entity_id
_entity_poly.type
_entity_poly.pdbx_seq_one_letter_code
_entity_poly.pdbx_strand_id
1 'polypeptide(L)'
;MTPKENLQAQVPAQHAERVRGTVAGMQRVHGAAYTLTQFLLDATEEHCRRLEAEHHDGQPWPPMPKGDLPRGARIGQARPAGRATSSTGDSSRITPEPEGG
;
A
#
# COMPACT_ATOMS: atom_id res chain seq x y z
N MET A 1 -4.17 19.57 -17.81
CA MET A 1 -3.89 18.14 -18.10
C MET A 1 -3.23 17.55 -16.87
N THR A 2 -3.83 16.52 -16.27
CA THR A 2 -3.23 15.82 -15.12
C THR A 2 -2.06 14.96 -15.60
N PRO A 3 -0.89 15.02 -14.96
CA PRO A 3 0.24 14.17 -15.34
C PRO A 3 -0.15 12.68 -15.21
N LYS A 4 0.26 11.88 -16.20
CA LYS A 4 0.11 10.42 -16.15
C LYS A 4 1.35 9.83 -15.51
N GLU A 5 1.15 8.93 -14.54
CA GLU A 5 2.23 8.21 -13.88
C GLU A 5 2.09 6.70 -14.06
N ASN A 6 3.23 6.00 -14.07
CA ASN A 6 3.27 4.55 -14.15
C ASN A 6 3.24 3.95 -12.74
N LEU A 7 2.12 3.32 -12.39
CA LEU A 7 2.02 2.44 -11.24
C LEU A 7 2.54 1.05 -11.63
N GLN A 8 3.68 0.64 -11.07
CA GLN A 8 4.29 -0.67 -11.38
C GLN A 8 4.25 -1.57 -10.16
N ALA A 9 3.72 -2.79 -10.34
CA ALA A 9 3.72 -3.85 -9.36
C ALA A 9 4.09 -5.18 -10.03
N GLN A 10 4.81 -6.04 -9.30
CA GLN A 10 5.06 -7.40 -9.73
C GLN A 10 3.91 -8.28 -9.25
N VAL A 11 3.38 -9.14 -10.13
CA VAL A 11 2.32 -10.09 -9.80
C VAL A 11 2.70 -11.48 -10.33
N PRO A 12 2.17 -12.58 -9.74
CA PRO A 12 2.35 -13.91 -10.30
C PRO A 12 1.87 -14.00 -11.76
N ALA A 13 2.58 -14.76 -12.58
CA ALA A 13 2.28 -14.87 -14.02
C ALA A 13 0.83 -15.31 -14.29
N GLN A 14 0.35 -16.31 -13.56
CA GLN A 14 -1.02 -16.81 -13.65
C GLN A 14 -2.07 -15.73 -13.35
N HIS A 15 -1.76 -14.82 -12.42
CA HIS A 15 -2.65 -13.69 -12.11
C HIS A 15 -2.71 -12.71 -13.28
N ALA A 16 -1.56 -12.37 -13.87
CA ALA A 16 -1.50 -11.51 -15.04
C ALA A 16 -2.22 -12.11 -16.25
N GLU A 17 -2.12 -13.43 -16.47
CA GLU A 17 -2.86 -14.14 -17.51
C GLU A 17 -4.37 -14.05 -17.30
N ARG A 18 -4.83 -14.29 -16.06
CA ARG A 18 -6.24 -14.16 -15.70
C ARG A 18 -6.75 -12.74 -15.97
N VAL A 19 -6.01 -11.72 -15.55
CA VAL A 19 -6.38 -10.31 -15.78
C VAL A 19 -6.51 -10.01 -17.27
N ARG A 20 -5.54 -10.44 -18.09
CA ARG A 20 -5.60 -10.26 -19.55
C ARG A 20 -6.81 -10.97 -20.15
N GLY A 21 -7.10 -12.20 -19.71
CA GLY A 21 -8.29 -12.95 -20.13
C GLY A 21 -9.60 -12.22 -19.80
N THR A 22 -9.70 -11.66 -18.58
CA THR A 22 -10.86 -10.87 -18.15
C THR A 22 -11.05 -9.63 -19.03
N VAL A 23 -9.98 -8.85 -19.27
CA VAL A 23 -10.06 -7.66 -20.12
C VAL A 23 -10.49 -8.02 -21.54
N ALA A 24 -9.92 -9.08 -22.13
CA ALA A 24 -10.32 -9.56 -23.45
C ALA A 24 -11.80 -10.01 -23.49
N GLY A 25 -12.31 -10.62 -22.42
CA GLY A 25 -13.73 -10.95 -22.28
C GLY A 25 -14.60 -9.70 -22.22
N MET A 26 -14.24 -8.73 -21.39
CA MET A 26 -14.97 -7.47 -21.22
C MET A 26 -14.97 -6.62 -22.49
N GLN A 27 -13.90 -6.65 -23.30
CA GLN A 27 -13.86 -6.00 -24.60
C GLN A 27 -14.91 -6.56 -25.59
N ARG A 28 -15.31 -7.82 -25.44
CA ARG A 28 -16.39 -8.40 -26.25
C ARG A 28 -17.77 -7.92 -25.81
N VAL A 29 -17.93 -7.58 -24.54
CA VAL A 29 -19.21 -7.13 -23.95
C VAL A 29 -19.39 -5.62 -24.11
N HIS A 30 -18.35 -4.84 -23.81
CA HIS A 30 -18.39 -3.37 -23.75
C HIS A 30 -17.63 -2.69 -24.90
N GLY A 31 -17.04 -3.47 -25.81
CA GLY A 31 -16.25 -2.96 -26.93
C GLY A 31 -14.80 -2.64 -26.57
N ALA A 32 -14.03 -2.23 -27.59
CA ALA A 32 -12.59 -2.00 -27.49
C ALA A 32 -12.18 -0.84 -26.55
N ALA A 33 -13.14 -0.03 -26.11
CA ALA A 33 -12.91 1.04 -25.13
C ALA A 33 -12.58 0.50 -23.73
N TYR A 34 -12.97 -0.74 -23.41
CA TYR A 34 -12.59 -1.36 -22.15
C TYR A 34 -11.13 -1.81 -22.19
N THR A 35 -10.26 -1.15 -21.43
CA THR A 35 -8.81 -1.38 -21.46
C THR A 35 -8.30 -1.95 -20.14
N LEU A 36 -7.06 -2.45 -20.15
CA LEU A 36 -6.38 -2.86 -18.91
C LEU A 36 -6.28 -1.69 -17.92
N THR A 37 -6.04 -0.47 -18.40
CA THR A 37 -6.03 0.73 -17.56
C THR A 37 -7.39 0.95 -16.91
N GLN A 38 -8.49 0.86 -17.68
CA GLN A 38 -9.84 1.01 -17.12
C GLN A 38 -10.12 -0.06 -16.07
N PHE A 39 -9.82 -1.33 -16.38
CA PHE A 39 -9.98 -2.44 -15.44
C PHE A 39 -9.23 -2.20 -14.12
N LEU A 40 -7.98 -1.74 -14.19
CA LEU A 40 -7.18 -1.46 -12.99
C LEU A 40 -7.72 -0.26 -12.21
N LEU A 41 -8.16 0.80 -12.89
CA LEU A 41 -8.77 1.95 -12.25
C LEU A 41 -10.06 1.55 -11.51
N ASP A 42 -10.98 0.85 -12.18
CA ASP A 42 -12.23 0.38 -11.58
C ASP A 42 -11.96 -0.48 -10.34
N ALA A 43 -11.09 -1.49 -10.49
CA ALA A 43 -10.79 -2.43 -9.41
C ALA A 43 -10.08 -1.77 -8.22
N THR A 44 -9.14 -0.87 -8.48
CA THR A 44 -8.43 -0.16 -7.40
C THR A 44 -9.31 0.87 -6.72
N GLU A 45 -10.16 1.59 -7.45
CA GLU A 45 -11.11 2.56 -6.90
C GLU A 45 -12.14 1.87 -5.99
N GLU A 46 -12.75 0.78 -6.45
CA GLU A 46 -13.67 -0.02 -5.64
C GLU A 46 -12.99 -0.54 -4.37
N HIS A 47 -11.77 -1.05 -4.50
CA HIS A 47 -11.01 -1.58 -3.37
C HIS A 47 -10.63 -0.49 -2.36
N CYS A 48 -10.17 0.68 -2.82
CA CYS A 48 -9.86 1.82 -1.96
C CYS A 48 -11.10 2.25 -1.20
N ARG A 49 -12.24 2.49 -1.88
CA ARG A 49 -13.50 2.89 -1.22
C ARG A 49 -13.94 1.90 -0.16
N ARG A 50 -13.79 0.60 -0.43
CA ARG A 50 -14.12 -0.44 0.55
C ARG A 50 -13.22 -0.36 1.77
N LEU A 51 -11.92 -0.21 1.58
CA LEU A 51 -10.98 -0.04 2.69
C LEU A 51 -11.25 1.26 3.47
N GLU A 52 -11.57 2.37 2.78
CA GLU A 52 -11.90 3.66 3.40
C GLU A 52 -13.09 3.50 4.35
N ALA A 53 -14.13 2.77 3.90
CA ALA A 53 -15.29 2.44 4.71
C ALA A 53 -14.95 1.50 5.89
N GLU A 54 -14.08 0.52 5.69
CA GLU A 54 -13.70 -0.46 6.72
C GLU A 54 -12.76 0.10 7.80
N HIS A 55 -11.91 1.08 7.45
CA HIS A 55 -10.76 1.45 8.28
C HIS A 55 -10.53 2.95 8.47
N HIS A 56 -11.28 3.81 7.79
CA HIS A 56 -11.07 5.26 7.82
C HIS A 56 -12.39 6.04 7.76
N ASP A 57 -13.43 5.51 8.41
CA ASP A 57 -14.74 6.16 8.57
C ASP A 57 -15.39 6.60 7.23
N GLY A 58 -15.09 5.88 6.14
CA GLY A 58 -15.55 6.20 4.80
C GLY A 58 -14.88 7.43 4.17
N GLN A 59 -13.84 7.99 4.80
CA GLN A 59 -13.10 9.13 4.28
C GLN A 59 -11.89 8.65 3.45
N PRO A 60 -11.53 9.37 2.38
CA PRO A 60 -10.30 9.10 1.63
C PRO A 60 -9.05 9.27 2.49
N TRP A 61 -8.01 8.47 2.21
CA TRP A 61 -6.70 8.70 2.82
C TRP A 61 -6.01 9.95 2.29
N PRO A 62 -5.19 10.63 3.11
CA PRO A 62 -4.34 11.72 2.64
C PRO A 62 -3.41 11.25 1.50
N PRO A 63 -3.15 12.10 0.50
CA PRO A 63 -2.25 11.75 -0.59
C PRO A 63 -0.82 11.56 -0.07
N MET A 64 -0.16 10.47 -0.48
CA MET A 64 1.26 10.25 -0.18
C MET A 64 2.15 10.62 -1.36
N PRO A 65 3.25 11.36 -1.13
CA PRO A 65 4.29 11.59 -2.13
C PRO A 65 4.91 10.28 -2.65
N LYS A 66 5.38 10.34 -3.90
CA LYS A 66 6.11 9.24 -4.51
C LYS A 66 7.42 8.98 -3.75
N GLY A 67 7.58 7.75 -3.26
CA GLY A 67 8.79 7.31 -2.55
C GLY A 67 8.60 7.04 -1.06
N ASP A 68 7.49 7.51 -0.49
CA ASP A 68 7.17 7.31 0.93
C ASP A 68 6.59 5.92 1.20
N LEU A 69 6.11 5.23 0.16
CA LEU A 69 5.74 3.83 0.26
C LEU A 69 7.03 2.98 0.33
N PRO A 70 7.27 2.23 1.43
CA PRO A 70 8.43 1.36 1.51
C PRO A 70 8.40 0.38 0.33
N ARG A 71 9.58 0.14 -0.27
CA ARG A 71 9.71 -0.83 -1.37
C ARG A 71 9.09 -2.16 -0.93
N GLY A 72 8.06 -2.60 -1.64
CA GLY A 72 7.33 -3.82 -1.30
C GLY A 72 8.29 -5.00 -1.15
N ALA A 73 8.02 -5.84 -0.13
CA ALA A 73 8.63 -7.16 -0.08
C ALA A 73 8.23 -7.92 -1.34
N ARG A 74 9.15 -8.69 -1.92
CA ARG A 74 8.84 -9.57 -3.05
C ARG A 74 7.65 -10.45 -2.66
N ILE A 75 6.64 -10.56 -3.52
CA ILE A 75 5.53 -11.50 -3.32
C ILE A 75 6.15 -12.89 -3.09
N GLY A 76 5.97 -13.44 -1.88
CA GLY A 76 6.59 -14.69 -1.43
C GLY A 76 7.66 -14.57 -0.33
N GLN A 77 8.10 -13.36 0.04
CA GLN A 77 8.92 -13.13 1.22
C GLN A 77 8.06 -12.57 2.36
N ALA A 78 7.63 -13.45 3.27
CA ALA A 78 7.09 -13.01 4.54
C ALA A 78 8.15 -12.16 5.25
N ARG A 79 7.81 -10.93 5.64
CA ARG A 79 8.64 -10.11 6.51
C ARG A 79 8.59 -10.76 7.90
N PRO A 80 9.72 -11.14 8.53
CA PRO A 80 9.68 -11.52 9.93
C PRO A 80 9.18 -10.31 10.72
N ALA A 81 8.03 -10.47 11.36
CA ALA A 81 7.50 -9.48 12.29
C ALA A 81 8.47 -9.38 13.47
N GLY A 82 9.27 -8.33 13.52
CA GLY A 82 10.19 -8.14 14.64
C GLY A 82 11.36 -7.22 14.35
N ARG A 83 11.11 -5.91 14.34
CA ARG A 83 12.03 -5.00 15.01
C ARG A 83 11.26 -3.77 15.47
N ALA A 84 10.65 -3.89 16.65
CA ALA A 84 10.37 -2.72 17.46
C ALA A 84 11.72 -2.02 17.68
N THR A 85 11.81 -0.77 17.24
CA THR A 85 12.88 0.12 17.64
C THR A 85 12.67 0.39 19.12
N SER A 86 13.37 -0.36 19.98
CA SER A 86 13.54 0.03 21.38
C SER A 86 14.29 1.36 21.36
N SER A 87 13.54 2.44 21.55
CA SER A 87 14.09 3.72 21.99
C SER A 87 14.80 3.46 23.31
N THR A 88 16.12 3.52 23.30
CA THR A 88 16.94 3.65 24.50
C THR A 88 16.56 4.97 25.15
N GLY A 89 15.52 4.93 25.98
CA GLY A 89 15.21 5.94 26.96
C GLY A 89 16.27 5.86 28.05
N ASP A 90 17.29 6.70 27.91
CA ASP A 90 18.21 7.04 28.97
C ASP A 90 17.40 7.61 30.15
N SER A 91 17.20 6.80 31.18
CA SER A 91 16.57 7.18 32.44
C SER A 91 17.34 6.51 33.56
N SER A 92 18.47 7.11 33.92
CA SER A 92 19.15 6.87 35.19
C SER A 92 20.09 8.03 35.51
N ARG A 93 19.54 9.13 36.02
CA ARG A 93 20.24 10.02 36.95
C ARG A 93 19.21 10.61 37.93
N ILE A 94 18.89 9.81 38.94
CA ILE A 94 18.32 10.31 40.19
C ILE A 94 19.44 10.22 41.23
N THR A 95 19.73 11.38 41.83
CA THR A 95 20.77 11.72 42.81
C THR A 95 20.64 10.92 44.11
N PRO A 96 21.71 10.88 44.92
CA PRO A 96 21.49 11.29 46.31
C PRO A 96 22.47 12.39 46.76
N GLU A 97 21.93 13.36 47.49
CA GLU A 97 22.63 14.46 48.16
C GLU A 97 23.57 13.94 49.25
N PRO A 98 24.73 14.58 49.50
CA PRO A 98 25.49 14.34 50.71
C PRO A 98 24.99 15.24 51.84
N GLU A 99 24.27 14.67 52.81
CA GLU A 99 24.09 15.27 54.14
C GLU A 99 25.41 15.24 54.92
N GLY A 100 25.69 16.32 55.62
CA GLY A 100 26.93 16.55 56.34
C GLY A 100 27.11 15.73 57.63
N GLY A 101 28.37 15.69 58.05
CA GLY A 101 28.87 15.24 59.35
C GLY A 101 30.29 15.74 59.52
#